data_AF-A0A385SW91-F1
#
_entry.id   AF-A0A385SW91-F1
#
_cell.length_a   1.000
_cell.length_b   1.000
_cell.length_c   1.000
_cell.angle_alpha   90.00
_cell.angle_beta   90.00
_cell.angle_gamma   90.00
#
_symmetry.space_group_name_H-M   'P 1'
#
loop_
_entity.id
_entity.type
_entity.pdbx_description
1 polymer ?
#
loop_
_entity_poly.entity_id
_entity_poly.type
_entity_poly.pdbx_seq_one_letter_code
_entity_poly.pdbx_strand_id
1 'polypeptide(L)'
;MKKIIVTCLIALCGMGLYAQEKVLKEMDAVKISKSDAPGPVVKQAEVDFPGASPFQYYAVGDTTLSKDWKVTEEQNFSKGDKINHYSVEMRGKDSYYHALYDANGKLLMSRKEEKNVALPKAILTAYESGPYKGVPLKKDKHYKITDHGKKKNYYEVYLTNGKKLTYNADGTLVKK
;
A
#
# COMPACT_ATOMS: atom_id res chain seq x y z
N MET A 1 -5.48 -71.31 -3.32
CA MET A 1 -6.08 -71.02 -2.01
C MET A 1 -5.34 -69.86 -1.35
N LYS A 2 -6.10 -68.87 -0.83
CA LYS A 2 -5.72 -67.88 0.21
C LYS A 2 -4.65 -66.83 -0.21
N LYS A 3 -5.09 -65.66 -0.70
CA LYS A 3 -5.24 -64.37 0.02
C LYS A 3 -3.92 -63.79 0.54
N ILE A 4 -3.36 -62.75 -0.10
CA ILE A 4 -2.67 -61.61 0.58
C ILE A 4 -2.84 -60.32 -0.26
N ILE A 5 -3.83 -59.52 0.15
CA ILE A 5 -3.90 -58.06 0.31
C ILE A 5 -3.07 -57.18 -0.65
N VAL A 6 -3.79 -56.54 -1.58
CA VAL A 6 -3.39 -55.30 -2.26
C VAL A 6 -3.61 -54.15 -1.30
N THR A 7 -2.54 -53.64 -0.70
CA THR A 7 -2.57 -52.38 0.06
C THR A 7 -2.36 -51.23 -0.94
N CYS A 8 -3.45 -50.68 -1.46
CA CYS A 8 -3.41 -49.38 -2.14
C CYS A 8 -3.02 -48.31 -1.12
N LEU A 9 -1.77 -47.87 -1.18
CA LEU A 9 -1.30 -46.65 -0.54
C LEU A 9 -2.04 -45.48 -1.21
N ILE A 10 -3.19 -45.09 -0.65
CA ILE A 10 -3.85 -43.84 -1.03
C ILE A 10 -2.92 -42.74 -0.53
N ALA A 11 -2.12 -42.22 -1.45
CA ALA A 11 -1.43 -40.96 -1.29
C ALA A 11 -2.47 -39.92 -0.86
N LEU A 12 -2.42 -39.51 0.42
CA LEU A 12 -3.05 -38.28 0.84
C LEU A 12 -2.38 -37.17 0.04
N CYS A 13 -3.02 -36.78 -1.06
CA CYS A 13 -2.89 -35.47 -1.64
C CYS A 13 -3.28 -34.49 -0.54
N GLY A 14 -2.29 -34.07 0.24
CA GLY A 14 -2.37 -32.85 1.02
C GLY A 14 -2.63 -31.74 0.03
N MET A 15 -3.91 -31.42 -0.14
CA MET A 15 -4.35 -30.19 -0.77
C MET A 15 -3.81 -29.09 0.12
N GLY A 16 -2.58 -28.66 -0.18
CA GLY A 16 -2.08 -27.37 0.23
C GLY A 16 -3.09 -26.37 -0.30
N LEU A 17 -3.95 -25.91 0.59
CA LEU A 17 -4.72 -24.70 0.41
C LEU A 17 -3.66 -23.60 0.19
N TYR A 18 -3.29 -23.38 -1.07
CA TYR A 18 -2.77 -22.10 -1.48
C TYR A 18 -3.90 -21.13 -1.18
N ALA A 19 -3.87 -20.56 0.03
CA ALA A 19 -4.50 -19.29 0.28
C ALA A 19 -3.91 -18.39 -0.79
N GLN A 20 -4.67 -18.18 -1.87
CA GLN A 20 -4.38 -17.16 -2.84
C GLN A 20 -4.17 -15.92 -1.99
N GLU A 21 -2.92 -15.49 -1.85
CA GLU A 21 -2.62 -14.12 -1.51
C GLU A 21 -3.54 -13.35 -2.43
N LYS A 22 -4.46 -12.57 -1.85
CA LYS A 22 -5.21 -11.60 -2.63
C LYS A 22 -4.15 -10.73 -3.25
N VAL A 23 -3.75 -11.07 -4.48
CA VAL A 23 -2.96 -10.23 -5.36
C VAL A 23 -3.72 -8.93 -5.31
N LEU A 24 -3.08 -7.94 -4.67
CA LEU A 24 -3.56 -6.58 -4.65
C LEU A 24 -3.92 -6.30 -6.11
N LYS A 25 -5.17 -5.95 -6.41
CA LYS A 25 -5.52 -5.55 -7.77
C LYS A 25 -4.62 -4.38 -8.12
N GLU A 26 -3.59 -4.68 -8.89
CA GLU A 26 -2.66 -3.73 -9.49
C GLU A 26 -3.53 -2.80 -10.33
N MET A 27 -3.33 -1.49 -10.16
CA MET A 27 -4.19 -0.51 -10.80
C MET A 27 -3.54 -0.09 -12.11
N ASP A 28 -4.29 -0.22 -13.20
CA ASP A 28 -3.84 0.18 -14.54
C ASP A 28 -3.56 1.69 -14.54
N ALA A 29 -2.28 2.04 -14.59
CA ALA A 29 -1.81 3.42 -14.56
C ALA A 29 -0.75 3.65 -15.65
N VAL A 30 -0.91 4.73 -16.43
CA VAL A 30 0.06 5.17 -17.43
C VAL A 30 0.68 6.45 -16.97
N LYS A 31 2.00 6.46 -16.95
CA LYS A 31 2.82 7.64 -16.72
C LYS A 31 2.52 8.69 -17.80
N ILE A 32 2.15 9.88 -17.36
CA ILE A 32 1.88 11.03 -18.23
C ILE A 32 2.77 12.22 -17.84
N SER A 33 2.93 13.18 -18.75
CA SER A 33 3.64 14.41 -18.44
C SER A 33 2.76 15.37 -17.62
N LYS A 34 3.37 16.38 -16.99
CA LYS A 34 2.62 17.45 -16.29
C LYS A 34 1.65 18.19 -17.23
N SER A 35 2.01 18.34 -18.51
CA SER A 35 1.18 19.01 -19.53
C SER A 35 0.00 18.17 -20.00
N ASP A 36 0.08 16.85 -19.90
CA ASP A 36 -1.02 15.95 -20.27
C ASP A 36 -2.01 15.73 -19.11
N ALA A 37 -1.62 16.09 -17.88
CA ALA A 37 -2.50 16.04 -16.72
C ALA A 37 -3.52 17.18 -16.76
N PRO A 38 -4.78 16.96 -16.32
CA PRO A 38 -5.78 18.03 -16.27
C PRO A 38 -5.30 19.20 -15.41
N GLY A 39 -5.48 20.42 -15.92
CA GLY A 39 -5.13 21.65 -15.21
C GLY A 39 -5.68 21.73 -13.77
N PRO A 40 -6.94 21.32 -13.50
CA PRO A 40 -7.47 21.27 -12.13
C PRO A 40 -6.68 20.32 -11.21
N VAL A 41 -6.25 19.15 -11.69
CA VAL A 41 -5.46 18.19 -10.90
C VAL A 41 -4.10 18.76 -10.53
N VAL A 42 -3.40 19.35 -11.51
CA VAL A 42 -2.09 19.97 -11.28
C VAL A 42 -2.18 21.06 -10.22
N LYS A 43 -3.17 21.96 -10.35
CA LYS A 43 -3.38 23.06 -9.41
C LYS A 43 -3.76 22.54 -8.02
N GLN A 44 -4.69 21.59 -7.94
CA GLN A 44 -5.16 21.10 -6.66
C GLN A 44 -4.06 20.36 -5.89
N ALA A 45 -3.18 19.61 -6.58
CA ALA A 45 -2.08 18.93 -5.92
C ALA A 45 -1.11 19.87 -5.19
N GLU A 46 -0.84 21.04 -5.77
CA GLU A 46 -0.01 22.07 -5.15
C GLU A 46 -0.71 22.74 -3.95
N VAL A 47 -2.06 22.82 -3.97
CA VAL A 47 -2.89 23.38 -2.88
C VAL A 47 -3.06 22.40 -1.72
N ASP A 48 -3.36 21.14 -2.00
CA ASP A 48 -3.66 20.12 -0.99
C ASP A 48 -2.42 19.69 -0.21
N PHE A 49 -1.24 19.80 -0.82
CA PHE A 49 0.03 19.37 -0.25
C PHE A 49 1.06 20.51 -0.23
N PRO A 50 0.81 21.59 0.54
CA PRO A 50 1.72 22.72 0.60
C PRO A 50 3.09 22.27 1.12
N GLY A 51 4.15 22.63 0.39
CA GLY A 51 5.52 22.24 0.71
C GLY A 51 5.93 20.84 0.22
N ALA A 52 5.07 20.15 -0.54
CA ALA A 52 5.47 19.00 -1.35
C ALA A 52 5.53 19.41 -2.82
N SER A 53 6.54 18.91 -3.54
CA SER A 53 6.70 19.17 -4.97
C SER A 53 6.22 17.98 -5.80
N PRO A 54 5.20 18.14 -6.65
CA PRO A 54 4.82 17.13 -7.64
C PRO A 54 5.97 16.85 -8.60
N PHE A 55 6.30 15.57 -8.82
CA PHE A 55 7.35 15.19 -9.76
C PHE A 55 6.92 14.10 -10.75
N GLN A 56 5.77 13.45 -10.51
CA GLN A 56 5.27 12.38 -11.37
C GLN A 56 3.75 12.37 -11.42
N TYR A 57 3.20 12.17 -12.62
CA TYR A 57 1.76 12.10 -12.89
C TYR A 57 1.42 10.78 -13.59
N TYR A 58 0.22 10.27 -13.32
CA TYR A 58 -0.32 9.09 -13.97
C TYR A 58 -1.78 9.30 -14.35
N ALA A 59 -2.15 8.86 -15.55
CA ALA A 59 -3.53 8.58 -15.91
C ALA A 59 -3.92 7.20 -15.36
N VAL A 60 -5.07 7.11 -14.71
CA VAL A 60 -5.53 5.89 -14.06
C VAL A 60 -6.85 5.47 -14.69
N GLY A 61 -6.92 4.22 -15.15
CA GLY A 61 -8.09 3.66 -15.81
C GLY A 61 -9.25 3.47 -14.83
N ASP A 62 -10.44 3.18 -15.36
CA ASP A 62 -11.62 2.81 -14.56
C ASP A 62 -11.47 1.38 -14.00
N THR A 63 -10.44 1.15 -13.20
CA THR A 63 -10.26 -0.08 -12.42
C THR A 63 -10.69 0.18 -10.98
N THR A 64 -11.22 -0.86 -10.33
CA THR A 64 -11.70 -0.78 -8.95
C THR A 64 -10.61 -0.23 -8.04
N LEU A 65 -10.75 1.02 -7.56
CA LEU A 65 -9.84 1.65 -6.61
C LEU A 65 -9.71 0.73 -5.38
N SER A 66 -8.60 0.00 -5.29
CA SER A 66 -8.39 -0.89 -4.15
C SER A 66 -8.09 -0.05 -2.91
N LYS A 67 -8.61 -0.47 -1.74
CA LYS A 67 -8.42 0.24 -0.45
C LYS A 67 -6.95 0.38 -0.03
N ASP A 68 -6.06 -0.36 -0.68
CA ASP A 68 -4.63 -0.44 -0.40
C ASP A 68 -3.78 0.19 -1.52
N TRP A 69 -4.37 1.13 -2.29
CA TRP A 69 -3.76 1.90 -3.38
C TRP A 69 -2.22 2.03 -3.25
N LYS A 70 -1.56 1.24 -4.09
CA LYS A 70 -0.15 1.37 -4.44
C LYS A 70 -0.09 1.37 -5.96
N VAL A 71 0.34 2.48 -6.54
CA VAL A 71 0.79 2.47 -7.94
C VAL A 71 2.09 1.68 -7.94
N THR A 72 2.01 0.41 -8.33
CA THR A 72 3.17 -0.36 -8.74
C THR A 72 3.10 -0.36 -10.25
N GLU A 73 4.06 0.32 -10.89
CA GLU A 73 4.13 0.41 -12.35
C GLU A 73 4.19 -0.99 -12.98
N GLU A 74 3.40 -1.17 -14.04
CA GLU A 74 3.62 -1.99 -15.25
C GLU A 74 2.34 -2.70 -15.70
N GLN A 75 1.51 -2.01 -16.51
CA GLN A 75 0.85 -2.62 -17.68
C GLN A 75 0.21 -1.59 -18.62
N ASN A 76 0.15 -1.97 -19.91
CA ASN A 76 -0.25 -1.16 -21.04
C ASN A 76 -1.76 -0.89 -21.07
N PHE A 77 -2.15 0.38 -21.09
CA PHE A 77 -3.52 0.75 -21.46
C PHE A 77 -3.84 0.21 -22.86
N SER A 78 -5.02 -0.37 -23.02
CA SER A 78 -5.56 -0.65 -24.33
C SER A 78 -6.17 0.64 -24.90
N LYS A 79 -6.08 0.81 -26.22
CA LYS A 79 -6.67 1.96 -26.94
C LYS A 79 -8.21 1.86 -26.86
N GLY A 80 -8.79 2.34 -25.76
CA GLY A 80 -10.22 2.22 -25.46
C GLY A 80 -10.59 2.39 -23.99
N ASP A 81 -9.62 2.34 -23.08
CA ASP A 81 -9.89 2.47 -21.64
C ASP A 81 -10.29 3.90 -21.27
N LYS A 82 -11.36 4.05 -20.47
CA LYS A 82 -11.80 5.34 -19.96
C LYS A 82 -10.89 5.80 -18.82
N ILE A 83 -10.17 6.90 -19.06
CA ILE A 83 -9.37 7.58 -18.03
C ILE A 83 -10.27 8.58 -17.32
N ASN A 84 -10.60 8.31 -16.06
CA ASN A 84 -11.44 9.19 -15.24
C ASN A 84 -10.69 9.73 -14.00
N HIS A 85 -9.49 9.21 -13.75
CA HIS A 85 -8.73 9.47 -12.53
C HIS A 85 -7.27 9.76 -12.84
N TYR A 86 -6.64 10.51 -11.93
CA TYR A 86 -5.26 10.95 -12.07
C TYR A 86 -4.53 10.82 -10.75
N SER A 87 -3.37 10.17 -10.78
CA SER A 87 -2.50 10.05 -9.62
C SER A 87 -1.33 11.02 -9.73
N VAL A 88 -0.97 11.64 -8.61
CA VAL A 88 0.17 12.55 -8.50
C VAL A 88 1.07 12.07 -7.38
N GLU A 89 2.35 11.90 -7.69
CA GLU A 89 3.39 11.65 -6.69
C GLU A 89 4.15 12.92 -6.40
N MET A 90 4.34 13.17 -5.10
CA MET A 90 4.96 14.39 -4.62
C MET A 90 6.00 14.08 -3.55
N ARG A 91 7.06 14.89 -3.52
CA ARG A 91 8.13 14.78 -2.55
C ARG A 91 8.12 15.99 -1.61
N GLY A 92 7.92 15.75 -0.33
CA GLY A 92 8.21 16.71 0.73
C GLY A 92 9.62 16.51 1.29
N LYS A 93 9.98 17.28 2.32
CA LYS A 93 11.30 17.23 2.98
C LYS A 93 11.68 15.80 3.43
N ASP A 94 10.82 15.19 4.23
CA ASP A 94 11.04 13.84 4.82
C ASP A 94 9.85 12.90 4.56
N SER A 95 9.02 13.25 3.57
CA SER A 95 7.77 12.57 3.29
C SER A 95 7.54 12.38 1.80
N TYR A 96 6.92 11.27 1.46
CA TYR A 96 6.46 10.96 0.12
C TYR A 96 4.94 10.92 0.10
N TYR A 97 4.35 11.48 -0.94
CA TYR A 97 2.90 11.52 -1.09
C TYR A 97 2.48 10.87 -2.39
N HIS A 98 1.41 10.08 -2.33
CA HIS A 98 0.62 9.72 -3.48
C HIS A 98 -0.78 10.28 -3.28
N ALA A 99 -1.31 10.99 -4.27
CA ALA A 99 -2.66 11.52 -4.23
C ALA A 99 -3.40 11.13 -5.50
N LEU A 100 -4.66 10.70 -5.35
CA LEU A 100 -5.55 10.34 -6.44
C LEU A 100 -6.66 11.37 -6.53
N TYR A 101 -6.87 11.89 -7.73
CA TYR A 101 -7.88 12.88 -8.06
C TYR A 101 -8.84 12.37 -9.12
N ASP A 102 -10.05 12.93 -9.16
CA ASP A 102 -10.86 12.90 -10.37
C ASP A 102 -10.37 13.94 -11.40
N ALA A 103 -10.94 13.91 -12.61
CA ALA A 103 -10.60 14.84 -13.68
C ALA A 103 -10.85 16.32 -13.35
N ASN A 104 -11.71 16.62 -12.36
CA ASN A 104 -12.01 17.98 -11.91
C ASN A 104 -11.05 18.45 -10.80
N GLY A 105 -10.08 17.63 -10.42
CA GLY A 105 -9.13 17.94 -9.36
C GLY A 105 -9.69 17.69 -7.95
N LYS A 106 -10.79 16.97 -7.77
CA LYS A 106 -11.25 16.60 -6.43
C LYS A 106 -10.36 15.48 -5.87
N LEU A 107 -9.78 15.69 -4.69
CA LEU A 107 -9.02 14.65 -4.00
C LEU A 107 -9.93 13.50 -3.56
N LEU A 108 -9.64 12.29 -4.04
CA LEU A 108 -10.36 11.07 -3.70
C LEU A 108 -9.63 10.30 -2.60
N MET A 109 -8.32 10.13 -2.76
CA MET A 109 -7.47 9.39 -1.84
C MET A 109 -6.09 10.03 -1.73
N SER A 110 -5.46 9.88 -0.57
CA SER A 110 -4.07 10.23 -0.40
C SER A 110 -3.35 9.28 0.55
N ARG A 111 -2.05 9.12 0.33
CA ARG A 111 -1.15 8.37 1.18
C ARG A 111 0.11 9.18 1.41
N LYS A 112 0.40 9.48 2.66
CA LYS A 112 1.68 10.03 3.11
C LYS A 112 2.52 8.90 3.67
N GLU A 113 3.74 8.74 3.18
CA GLU A 113 4.78 7.89 3.76
C GLU A 113 5.85 8.79 4.39
N GLU A 114 6.13 8.57 5.68
CA GLU A 114 7.21 9.21 6.43
C GLU A 114 8.18 8.12 6.87
N LYS A 115 9.49 8.40 6.82
CA LYS A 115 10.53 7.46 7.27
C LYS A 115 11.17 7.96 8.55
N ASN A 116 11.60 7.04 9.41
CA ASN A 116 12.33 7.33 10.64
C ASN A 116 11.57 8.28 11.59
N VAL A 117 10.27 8.04 11.76
CA VAL A 117 9.46 8.82 12.70
C VAL A 117 9.55 8.22 14.10
N ALA A 118 9.39 9.05 15.12
CA ALA A 118 9.26 8.54 16.47
C ALA A 118 8.05 7.62 16.58
N LEU A 119 8.26 6.38 17.03
CA LEU A 119 7.19 5.43 17.26
C LEU A 119 6.35 5.87 18.48
N PRO A 120 5.00 5.79 18.40
CA PRO A 120 4.14 6.00 19.55
C PRO A 120 4.51 5.08 20.73
N LYS A 121 4.39 5.61 21.95
CA LYS A 121 4.66 4.85 23.18
C LYS A 121 3.91 3.52 23.23
N ALA A 122 2.66 3.49 22.77
CA ALA A 122 1.85 2.27 22.75
C ALA A 122 2.46 1.17 21.88
N ILE A 123 3.07 1.53 20.73
CA ILE A 123 3.76 0.58 19.85
C ILE A 123 5.04 0.08 20.51
N LEU A 124 5.82 0.98 21.13
CA LEU A 124 7.03 0.61 21.87
C LEU A 124 6.70 -0.38 22.99
N THR A 125 5.67 -0.09 23.80
CA THR A 125 5.21 -0.98 24.85
C THR A 125 4.76 -2.34 24.31
N ALA A 126 3.93 -2.36 23.25
CA ALA A 126 3.47 -3.62 22.63
C ALA A 126 4.62 -4.46 22.06
N TYR A 127 5.64 -3.80 21.53
CA TYR A 127 6.86 -4.44 21.03
C TYR A 127 7.73 -4.99 22.18
N GLU A 128 7.94 -4.21 23.25
CA GLU A 128 8.76 -4.57 24.42
C GLU A 128 8.15 -5.69 25.28
N SER A 129 6.82 -5.79 25.33
CA SER A 129 6.11 -6.85 26.05
C SER A 129 5.74 -8.05 25.17
N GLY A 130 6.02 -7.97 23.87
CA GLY A 130 5.54 -8.92 22.87
C GLY A 130 6.51 -10.06 22.52
N PRO A 131 6.15 -10.89 21.53
CA PRO A 131 6.97 -12.03 21.09
C PRO A 131 8.26 -11.63 20.36
N TYR A 132 8.47 -10.33 20.13
CA TYR A 132 9.65 -9.77 19.46
C TYR A 132 10.55 -8.98 20.42
N LYS A 133 10.30 -9.09 21.73
CA LYS A 133 11.12 -8.47 22.77
C LYS A 133 12.61 -8.79 22.54
N GLY A 134 13.43 -7.74 22.58
CA GLY A 134 14.89 -7.84 22.46
C GLY A 134 15.42 -7.96 21.02
N VAL A 135 14.57 -7.98 19.99
CA VAL A 135 15.01 -8.01 18.58
C VAL A 135 15.16 -6.58 18.03
N PRO A 136 16.36 -6.03 17.85
CA PRO A 136 16.52 -4.60 17.57
C PRO A 136 15.71 -4.07 16.38
N LEU A 137 15.24 -2.84 16.50
CA LEU A 137 14.58 -2.09 15.44
C LEU A 137 15.62 -1.67 14.39
N LYS A 138 15.37 -1.97 13.12
CA LYS A 138 16.25 -1.57 12.01
C LYS A 138 15.82 -0.25 11.39
N LYS A 139 14.52 -0.12 11.10
CA LYS A 139 13.90 1.06 10.49
C LYS A 139 12.41 1.07 10.78
N ASP A 140 11.79 2.23 10.70
CA ASP A 140 10.35 2.39 10.75
C ASP A 140 9.85 3.22 9.55
N LYS A 141 8.60 2.98 9.19
CA LYS A 141 7.83 3.80 8.28
C LYS A 141 6.49 4.10 8.89
N HIS A 142 6.03 5.33 8.74
CA HIS A 142 4.70 5.74 9.11
C HIS A 142 3.89 6.10 7.89
N TYR A 143 2.66 5.60 7.87
CA TYR A 143 1.73 5.87 6.80
C TYR A 143 0.48 6.51 7.34
N LYS A 144 0.10 7.62 6.72
CA LYS A 144 -1.22 8.23 6.87
C LYS A 144 -1.96 8.05 5.56
N ILE A 145 -3.03 7.27 5.58
CA ILE A 145 -3.96 7.15 4.44
C ILE A 145 -5.20 7.99 4.74
N THR A 146 -5.63 8.76 3.75
CA THR A 146 -6.98 9.29 3.66
C THR A 146 -7.68 8.65 2.48
N ASP A 147 -8.82 8.02 2.72
CA ASP A 147 -9.63 7.32 1.73
C ASP A 147 -11.06 7.84 1.82
N HIS A 148 -11.48 8.67 0.86
CA HIS A 148 -12.79 9.33 0.86
C HIS A 148 -13.14 9.99 2.21
N GLY A 149 -12.16 10.70 2.81
CA GLY A 149 -12.28 11.37 4.10
C GLY A 149 -12.07 10.48 5.34
N LYS A 150 -12.03 9.15 5.20
CA LYS A 150 -11.68 8.23 6.29
C LYS A 150 -10.16 8.19 6.45
N LYS A 151 -9.69 8.43 7.68
CA LYS A 151 -8.26 8.45 8.00
C LYS A 151 -7.84 7.13 8.63
N LYS A 152 -6.74 6.57 8.15
CA LYS A 152 -6.05 5.41 8.76
C LYS A 152 -4.60 5.79 9.01
N ASN A 153 -4.09 5.45 10.19
CA ASN A 153 -2.69 5.65 10.56
C ASN A 153 -2.08 4.32 10.97
N TYR A 154 -0.99 3.94 10.31
CA TYR A 154 -0.31 2.69 10.60
C TYR A 154 1.21 2.85 10.51
N TYR A 155 1.91 2.06 11.30
CA TYR A 155 3.35 2.06 11.43
C TYR A 155 3.88 0.71 10.99
N GLU A 156 4.76 0.69 9.99
CA GLU A 156 5.53 -0.49 9.62
C GLU A 156 6.88 -0.44 10.34
N VAL A 157 7.09 -1.40 11.22
CA VAL A 157 8.31 -1.60 11.98
C VAL A 157 9.10 -2.74 11.36
N TYR A 158 10.35 -2.49 10.98
CA TYR A 158 11.23 -3.50 10.42
C TYR A 158 12.29 -3.88 11.45
N LEU A 159 12.38 -5.17 11.72
CA LEU A 159 13.31 -5.74 12.68
C LEU A 159 14.62 -6.17 12.01
N THR A 160 15.70 -6.28 12.77
CA THR A 160 17.00 -6.76 12.27
C THR A 160 16.98 -8.20 11.78
N ASN A 161 16.05 -9.03 12.28
CA ASN A 161 15.82 -10.40 11.83
C ASN A 161 15.02 -10.49 10.50
N GLY A 162 14.75 -9.36 9.84
CA GLY A 162 14.05 -9.31 8.55
C GLY A 162 12.52 -9.27 8.65
N LYS A 163 11.93 -9.43 9.83
CA LYS A 163 10.46 -9.36 9.99
C LYS A 163 9.93 -7.95 9.88
N LYS A 164 8.69 -7.82 9.37
CA LYS A 164 7.96 -6.56 9.23
C LYS A 164 6.65 -6.62 10.01
N LEU A 165 6.53 -5.80 11.04
CA LEU A 165 5.34 -5.70 11.85
C LEU A 165 4.55 -4.45 11.46
N THR A 166 3.23 -4.57 11.33
CA THR A 166 2.36 -3.42 11.07
C THR A 166 1.47 -3.17 12.27
N TYR A 167 1.55 -1.98 12.84
CA TYR A 167 0.78 -1.57 14.01
C TYR A 167 -0.17 -0.42 13.67
N ASN A 168 -1.32 -0.38 14.34
CA ASN A 168 -2.11 0.83 14.47
C ASN A 168 -1.43 1.81 15.45
N ALA A 169 -1.84 3.08 15.42
CA ALA A 169 -1.31 4.11 16.32
C ALA A 169 -1.51 3.79 17.83
N ASP A 170 -2.49 2.94 18.16
CA ASP A 170 -2.81 2.50 19.53
C ASP A 170 -1.95 1.32 20.02
N GLY A 171 -0.99 0.84 19.23
CA GLY A 171 -0.15 -0.31 19.59
C GLY A 171 -0.73 -1.68 19.19
N THR A 172 -1.93 -1.73 18.60
CA THR A 172 -2.51 -2.99 18.11
C THR A 172 -1.73 -3.52 16.92
N LEU A 173 -1.26 -4.77 17.00
CA LEU A 173 -0.56 -5.45 15.92
C LEU A 173 -1.56 -5.98 14.89
N VAL A 174 -1.45 -5.48 13.66
CA VAL A 174 -2.38 -5.76 12.55
C VAL A 174 -1.82 -6.82 11.59
N LYS A 175 -0.50 -6.84 11.38
CA LYS A 175 0.18 -7.80 10.49
C LYS A 175 1.60 -8.11 10.96
N LYS A 176 2.08 -9.33 10.70
CA LYS A 176 3.42 -9.86 11.02
C LYS A 176 4.16 -10.30 9.75
#